data_AF-A0A401X927-F1
#
_entry.id   AF-A0A401X927-F1
#
_cell.length_a   1.000
_cell.length_b   1.000
_cell.length_c   1.000
_cell.angle_alpha   90.00
_cell.angle_beta   90.00
_cell.angle_gamma   90.00
#
_symmetry.space_group_name_H-M   'P 1'
#
loop_
_entity.id
_entity.type
_entity.pdbx_description
1 polymer ?
#
loop_
_entity_poly.entity_id
_entity_poly.type
_entity_poly.pdbx_seq_one_letter_code
_entity_poly.pdbx_strand_id
1 'polypeptide(L)'
;MAYTNKAYANAVRDGMFNTDDVPEHVAREIREYEAAIYQHCQIIMRMQRNEFSDRDFADTMIEYSEGAIDNMVCAVRELREKQKESIKSAALSHNDDRRKVAECAA
;
A
#
# COMPACT_ATOMS: atom_id res chain seq x y z
N MET A 1 -15.25 1.30 -19.31
CA MET A 1 -14.08 0.62 -18.72
C MET A 1 -13.66 1.41 -17.48
N ALA A 2 -13.49 0.77 -16.34
CA ALA A 2 -12.86 1.42 -15.19
C ALA A 2 -11.35 1.52 -15.47
N TYR A 3 -10.77 2.71 -15.30
CA TYR A 3 -9.32 2.86 -15.38
C TYR A 3 -8.68 2.15 -14.18
N THR A 4 -7.57 1.46 -14.39
CA THR A 4 -6.79 0.86 -13.30
C THR A 4 -5.31 1.03 -13.61
N ASN A 5 -4.61 1.77 -12.75
CA ASN A 5 -3.16 1.92 -12.82
C ASN A 5 -2.47 0.54 -12.66
N LYS A 6 -1.42 0.30 -13.46
CA LYS A 6 -0.73 -1.00 -13.53
C LYS A 6 -0.02 -1.37 -12.22
N ALA A 7 0.61 -0.41 -11.55
CA ALA A 7 1.29 -0.65 -10.28
C ALA A 7 0.29 -1.08 -9.20
N TYR A 8 -0.84 -0.37 -9.10
CA TYR A 8 -1.92 -0.74 -8.19
C TYR A 8 -2.52 -2.11 -8.53
N ALA A 9 -2.83 -2.39 -9.80
CA ALA A 9 -3.37 -3.69 -10.22
C ALA A 9 -2.44 -4.86 -9.84
N ASN A 10 -1.14 -4.70 -10.08
CA ASN A 10 -0.15 -5.70 -9.69
C ASN A 10 -0.08 -5.86 -8.17
N ALA A 11 -0.06 -4.75 -7.42
CA ALA A 11 0.00 -4.78 -5.97
C ALA A 11 -1.24 -5.48 -5.34
N VAL A 12 -2.44 -5.22 -5.87
CA VAL A 12 -3.67 -5.91 -5.45
C VAL A 12 -3.56 -7.42 -5.71
N ARG A 13 -3.12 -7.81 -6.91
CA ARG A 13 -2.94 -9.22 -7.27
C ARG A 13 -1.90 -9.92 -6.38
N ASP A 14 -0.86 -9.20 -5.99
CA ASP A 14 0.20 -9.70 -5.10
C ASP A 14 -0.24 -9.68 -3.62
N GLY A 15 -1.49 -9.32 -3.33
CA GLY A 15 -2.08 -9.31 -1.98
C GLY A 15 -1.63 -8.14 -1.11
N MET A 16 -0.95 -7.12 -1.67
CA MET A 16 -0.40 -6.00 -0.90
C MET A 16 -1.45 -5.15 -0.18
N PHE A 17 -2.71 -5.22 -0.58
CA PHE A 17 -3.82 -4.50 0.06
C PHE A 17 -4.68 -5.39 0.98
N ASN A 18 -4.36 -6.68 1.13
CA ASN A 18 -5.10 -7.57 2.03
C ASN A 18 -4.87 -7.23 3.51
N THR A 19 -5.90 -6.85 4.25
CA THR A 19 -5.74 -6.46 5.66
C THR A 19 -5.86 -7.60 6.68
N ASP A 20 -6.08 -8.84 6.25
CA ASP A 20 -6.37 -9.96 7.16
C ASP A 20 -5.19 -10.37 8.05
N ASP A 21 -3.96 -10.09 7.62
CA ASP A 21 -2.71 -10.57 8.24
C ASP A 21 -1.89 -9.47 8.93
N VAL A 22 -2.45 -8.26 9.07
CA VAL A 22 -1.76 -7.11 9.66
C VAL A 22 -2.48 -6.57 10.90
N PRO A 23 -1.77 -5.91 11.84
CA PRO A 23 -2.40 -5.23 12.96
C PRO A 23 -3.41 -4.16 12.51
N GLU A 24 -4.47 -3.93 13.30
CA GLU A 24 -5.57 -3.02 12.94
C GLU A 24 -5.12 -1.60 12.56
N HIS A 25 -4.08 -1.07 13.22
CA HIS A 25 -3.57 0.26 12.89
C HIS A 25 -2.95 0.31 11.47
N VAL A 26 -2.23 -0.74 11.06
CA VAL A 26 -1.69 -0.90 9.70
C VAL A 26 -2.82 -1.16 8.71
N ALA A 27 -3.80 -1.99 9.08
CA ALA A 27 -4.98 -2.25 8.26
C ALA A 27 -5.76 -0.97 7.95
N ARG A 28 -5.88 -0.06 8.93
CA ARG A 28 -6.52 1.24 8.72
C ARG A 28 -5.72 2.10 7.74
N GLU A 29 -4.42 2.20 7.91
CA GLU A 29 -3.55 3.00 7.05
C GLU A 29 -3.55 2.48 5.60
N ILE A 30 -3.51 1.15 5.40
CA ILE A 30 -3.64 0.52 4.07
C ILE A 30 -4.99 0.88 3.42
N ARG A 31 -6.08 0.84 4.18
CA ARG A 31 -7.43 1.20 3.68
C ARG A 31 -7.54 2.68 3.32
N GLU A 32 -6.88 3.57 4.05
CA GLU A 32 -6.81 5.00 3.74
C GLU A 32 -6.06 5.24 2.41
N TYR A 33 -4.93 4.56 2.20
CA TYR A 33 -4.22 4.60 0.92
C TYR A 33 -5.06 4.05 -0.23
N GLU A 34 -5.76 2.92 -0.04
CA GLU A 34 -6.61 2.33 -1.06
C GLU A 34 -7.78 3.26 -1.45
N ALA A 35 -8.40 3.91 -0.46
CA ALA A 35 -9.44 4.90 -0.70
C ALA A 35 -8.91 6.10 -1.50
N ALA A 36 -7.71 6.59 -1.19
CA ALA A 36 -7.08 7.68 -1.93
C ALA A 36 -6.73 7.27 -3.38
N ILE A 37 -6.22 6.05 -3.59
CA ILE A 37 -5.98 5.50 -4.93
C ILE A 37 -7.28 5.47 -5.75
N TYR A 38 -8.39 5.04 -5.14
CA TYR A 38 -9.69 5.05 -5.81
C TYR A 38 -10.09 6.46 -6.27
N GLN A 39 -9.87 7.49 -5.44
CA GLN A 39 -10.15 8.88 -5.83
C GLN A 39 -9.31 9.32 -7.04
N HIS A 40 -8.01 8.99 -7.07
CA HIS A 40 -7.16 9.30 -8.22
C HIS A 40 -7.59 8.56 -9.49
N CYS A 41 -8.02 7.30 -9.40
CA CYS A 41 -8.61 6.58 -10.53
C CYS A 41 -9.88 7.29 -11.07
N GLN A 42 -10.72 7.84 -10.19
CA GLN A 42 -11.90 8.63 -10.62
C GLN A 42 -11.50 9.94 -11.32
N ILE A 43 -10.46 10.63 -10.83
CA ILE A 43 -9.92 11.83 -11.49
C ILE A 43 -9.46 11.49 -12.90
N ILE A 44 -8.65 10.43 -13.07
CA ILE A 44 -8.16 10.00 -14.37
C ILE A 44 -9.33 9.69 -15.32
N MET A 45 -10.31 8.91 -14.87
CA MET A 45 -11.50 8.61 -15.68
C MET A 45 -12.29 9.87 -16.06
N ARG A 46 -12.31 10.89 -15.21
CA ARG A 46 -12.99 12.16 -15.51
C ARG A 46 -12.23 12.95 -16.59
N MET A 47 -10.89 13.02 -16.50
CA MET A 47 -10.03 13.74 -17.45
C MET A 47 -9.93 13.06 -18.82
N GLN A 48 -10.15 11.74 -18.88
CA GLN A 48 -10.21 10.98 -20.13
C GLN A 48 -11.52 11.18 -20.92
N ARG A 49 -12.54 11.85 -20.36
CA ARG A 49 -13.79 12.08 -21.09
C ARG A 49 -13.61 13.10 -22.21
N ASN A 50 -14.18 12.81 -23.37
CA ASN A 50 -14.16 13.69 -24.55
C ASN A 50 -14.85 15.05 -24.33
N GLU A 51 -15.69 15.16 -23.29
CA GLU A 51 -16.34 16.41 -22.87
C GLU A 51 -15.37 17.42 -22.24
N PHE A 52 -14.18 16.97 -21.81
CA PHE A 52 -13.17 17.82 -21.21
C PHE A 52 -12.31 18.48 -22.29
N SER A 53 -12.56 19.77 -22.54
CA SER A 53 -11.96 20.51 -23.66
C SER A 53 -10.51 20.91 -23.45
N ASP A 54 -10.08 21.09 -22.19
CA ASP A 54 -8.70 21.47 -21.87
C ASP A 54 -7.81 20.22 -21.77
N ARG A 55 -7.22 19.83 -22.91
CA ARG A 55 -6.43 18.59 -23.00
C ARG A 55 -5.09 18.69 -22.26
N ASP A 56 -4.45 19.85 -22.26
CA ASP A 56 -3.16 20.05 -21.58
C ASP A 56 -3.32 19.93 -20.05
N PHE A 57 -4.40 20.53 -19.50
CA PHE A 57 -4.74 20.34 -18.09
C PHE A 57 -5.12 18.90 -17.78
N ALA A 58 -5.93 18.25 -18.63
CA ALA A 58 -6.33 16.86 -18.45
C ALA A 58 -5.12 15.93 -18.38
N ASP A 59 -4.19 16.07 -19.33
CA ASP A 59 -3.01 15.22 -19.42
C ASP A 59 -2.08 15.46 -18.21
N THR A 60 -1.92 16.72 -17.77
CA THR A 60 -1.19 17.05 -16.52
C THR A 60 -1.82 16.41 -15.28
N MET A 61 -3.16 16.46 -15.17
CA MET A 61 -3.87 15.87 -14.03
C MET A 61 -3.85 14.34 -14.04
N ILE A 62 -3.82 13.73 -15.22
CA ILE A 62 -3.64 12.29 -15.38
C ILE A 62 -2.24 11.90 -14.91
N GLU A 63 -1.19 12.54 -15.41
CA GLU A 63 0.20 12.27 -15.02
C GLU A 63 0.41 12.44 -13.50
N TYR A 64 -0.11 13.53 -12.94
CA TYR A 64 -0.09 13.75 -11.50
C TYR A 64 -0.79 12.63 -10.72
N SER A 65 -1.97 12.20 -11.17
CA SER A 65 -2.74 11.15 -10.49
C SER A 65 -2.09 9.78 -10.63
N GLU A 66 -1.46 9.48 -11.77
CA GLU A 66 -0.69 8.25 -11.96
C GLU A 66 0.51 8.21 -11.01
N GLY A 67 1.28 9.29 -10.92
CA GLY A 67 2.39 9.40 -9.98
C GLY A 67 1.96 9.33 -8.51
N ALA A 68 0.82 9.93 -8.16
CA ALA A 68 0.26 9.82 -6.82
C ALA A 68 -0.11 8.38 -6.45
N ILE A 69 -0.73 7.64 -7.38
CA ILE A 69 -1.06 6.22 -7.17
C ILE A 69 0.22 5.39 -6.97
N ASP A 70 1.22 5.59 -7.81
CA ASP A 70 2.49 4.85 -7.70
C ASP A 70 3.18 5.10 -6.34
N ASN A 71 3.18 6.35 -5.86
CA ASN A 71 3.70 6.71 -4.55
C ASN A 71 2.93 6.04 -3.40
N MET A 72 1.60 5.98 -3.49
CA MET A 72 0.76 5.31 -2.47
C MET A 72 0.99 3.79 -2.45
N VAL A 73 1.18 3.16 -3.62
CA VAL A 73 1.55 1.74 -3.71
C VAL A 73 2.92 1.49 -3.07
N CYS A 74 3.90 2.38 -3.28
CA CYS A 74 5.20 2.31 -2.61
C CYS A 74 5.06 2.45 -1.08
N ALA A 75 4.26 3.39 -0.59
CA ALA A 75 4.01 3.56 0.85
C ALA A 75 3.42 2.30 1.49
N VAL A 76 2.43 1.67 0.84
CA VAL A 76 1.86 0.39 1.30
C VAL A 76 2.91 -0.74 1.32
N ARG A 77 3.83 -0.77 0.34
CA ARG A 77 4.94 -1.72 0.34
C ARG A 77 5.83 -1.54 1.57
N GLU A 78 6.25 -0.31 1.84
CA GLU A 78 7.11 0.01 2.98
C GLU A 78 6.44 -0.32 4.31
N LEU A 79 5.14 -0.07 4.46
CA LEU A 79 4.37 -0.45 5.64
C LEU A 79 4.42 -1.95 5.88
N ARG A 80 4.25 -2.76 4.83
CA ARG A 80 4.35 -4.22 4.94
C ARG A 80 5.75 -4.71 5.26
N GLU A 81 6.77 -4.11 4.66
CA GLU A 81 8.17 -4.46 4.93
C GLU A 81 8.52 -4.19 6.40
N LYS A 82 8.18 -2.99 6.90
CA LYS A 82 8.35 -2.62 8.32
C LYS A 82 7.62 -3.59 9.26
N GLN A 83 6.39 -4.00 8.91
CA GLN A 83 5.64 -4.97 9.71
C GLN A 83 6.30 -6.35 9.76
N LYS A 84 6.81 -6.85 8.62
CA LYS A 84 7.54 -8.12 8.56
C LYS A 84 8.83 -8.08 9.40
N GLU A 85 9.56 -6.97 9.36
CA GLU A 85 10.76 -6.76 10.16
C GLU A 85 10.47 -6.70 11.66
N SER A 86 9.37 -6.07 12.05
CA SER A 86 8.90 -6.02 13.44
C SER A 86 8.61 -7.42 13.99
N ILE A 87 7.84 -8.22 13.24
CA ILE A 87 7.52 -9.61 13.61
C ILE A 87 8.79 -10.46 13.73
N LYS A 88 9.72 -10.34 12.77
CA LYS A 88 10.98 -11.08 12.78
C LYS A 88 11.84 -10.72 14.00
N SER A 89 11.93 -9.43 14.32
CA SER A 89 12.67 -8.94 15.50
C SER A 89 12.07 -9.47 16.80
N ALA A 90 10.74 -9.44 16.93
CA ALA A 90 10.04 -9.96 18.10
C ALA A 90 10.26 -11.48 18.27
N ALA A 91 10.21 -12.24 17.17
CA ALA A 91 10.45 -13.68 17.19
C ALA A 91 11.89 -14.05 17.61
N LEU A 92 12.89 -13.26 17.18
CA LEU A 92 14.28 -13.45 17.60
C LEU A 92 14.48 -13.16 19.09
N SER A 93 13.95 -12.03 19.58
CA SER A 93 14.01 -11.68 21.01
C SER A 93 13.40 -12.75 21.90
N HIS A 94 12.23 -13.28 21.52
CA HIS A 94 11.55 -14.32 22.30
C HIS A 94 12.35 -15.63 22.40
N ASN A 95 13.05 -16.02 21.33
CA ASN A 95 13.90 -17.21 21.33
C ASN A 95 15.14 -17.01 22.23
N ASP A 96 15.75 -15.84 22.19
CA ASP A 96 16.89 -15.51 23.05
C ASP A 96 16.51 -15.52 24.54
N ASP A 97 15.33 -14.99 24.89
CA ASP A 97 14.85 -15.01 26.27
C ASP A 97 14.59 -16.43 26.77
N ARG A 98 13.96 -17.29 25.96
CA ARG A 98 13.73 -18.70 26.33
C ARG A 98 15.04 -19.47 26.49
N ARG A 99 16.04 -19.20 25.65
CA ARG A 99 17.36 -19.81 25.77
C ARG A 99 18.05 -19.42 27.08
N LYS A 100 18.05 -18.13 27.43
CA LYS A 100 18.64 -17.64 28.70
C LYS A 100 17.94 -18.25 29.91
N VAL A 101 16.61 -18.37 29.89
CA VAL A 101 15.85 -19.00 30.99
C VAL A 101 16.22 -20.48 31.13
N ALA A 102 16.37 -21.21 30.02
CA ALA A 102 16.78 -22.62 30.05
C ALA A 102 18.22 -22.80 30.55
N GLU A 103 19.14 -21.92 30.17
CA GLU A 103 20.54 -21.92 30.62
C GLU A 103 20.68 -21.57 32.13
N CYS A 104 19.78 -20.75 32.70
CA CYS A 104 19.78 -20.43 34.13
C CYS A 104 19.08 -21.49 35.02
N ALA A 105 18.31 -22.41 34.43
CA ALA A 105 17.58 -23.46 35.16
C ALA A 105 18.32 -24.81 35.21
N ALA A 106 19.51 -24.89 34.59
CA ALA A 106 20.41 -26.04 34.58
C ALA A 106 21.57 -25.84 35.57
#